data_AF-A0A0R2DXK9-F1
#
_entry.id   AF-A0A0R2DXK9-F1
#
_cell.length_a   1.000
_cell.length_b   1.000
_cell.length_c   1.000
_cell.angle_alpha   90.00
_cell.angle_beta   90.00
_cell.angle_gamma   90.00
#
_symmetry.space_group_name_H-M   'P 1'
#
loop_
_entity.id
_entity.type
_entity.pdbx_description
1 polymer ?
#
loop_
_entity_poly.entity_id
_entity_poly.type
_entity_poly.pdbx_seq_one_letter_code
_entity_poly.pdbx_strand_id
1 'polypeptide(L)'
;MKTGFQLIKNQNKIVYYNAAGQMLYGRQKINGITYSLNTVSGALSISNISLQLAEANFAQKTNQTIVTVANYKKTANVYLYQKDTNGIWSQVIATSAGHVGYNGLGKTYEGAGKTPQGAYTLGTAFGSHASVSTGLSYRQADSRSYWIEDVNDSAYNTWQERSYAKAPSEHLLSYPTQYEYGIVINYNTNPVVKGAGSGFFVHVSTGGSTAGCVSVPRSVLIAMLAKLNKGAYIVNVNTESQISSY
;
A
#
# COMPACT_ATOMS: atom_id res chain seq x y z
N MET A 1 27.33 -23.24 4.19
CA MET A 1 26.09 -23.97 3.82
C MET A 1 24.92 -23.02 4.01
N LYS A 2 23.90 -23.01 3.12
CA LYS A 2 22.71 -22.16 3.30
C LYS A 2 21.74 -22.80 4.30
N THR A 3 21.15 -22.00 5.18
CA THR A 3 20.15 -22.42 6.18
C THR A 3 18.98 -21.43 6.21
N GLY A 4 17.86 -21.82 6.81
CA GLY A 4 16.65 -20.99 6.90
C GLY A 4 15.89 -20.88 5.58
N PHE A 5 14.98 -19.91 5.50
CA PHE A 5 14.27 -19.58 4.26
C PHE A 5 15.24 -19.00 3.23
N GLN A 6 15.19 -19.54 2.02
CA GLN A 6 16.05 -19.15 0.91
C GLN A 6 15.22 -18.92 -0.34
N LEU A 7 15.32 -17.72 -0.90
CA LEU A 7 14.79 -17.43 -2.23
C LEU A 7 15.75 -17.97 -3.30
N ILE A 8 15.22 -18.78 -4.20
CA ILE A 8 15.91 -19.31 -5.38
C ILE A 8 15.34 -18.59 -6.60
N LYS A 9 15.92 -17.41 -6.89
CA LYS A 9 15.41 -16.46 -7.91
C LYS A 9 15.20 -17.09 -9.28
N ASN A 10 16.17 -17.86 -9.76
CA ASN A 10 16.10 -18.52 -11.07
C ASN A 10 15.03 -19.63 -11.16
N GLN A 11 14.44 -20.04 -10.03
CA GLN A 11 13.34 -21.00 -9.97
C GLN A 11 12.05 -20.37 -9.43
N ASN A 12 12.03 -19.04 -9.21
CA ASN A 12 10.91 -18.29 -8.65
C ASN A 12 10.24 -18.98 -7.45
N LYS A 13 11.04 -19.43 -6.48
CA LYS A 13 10.55 -20.14 -5.30
C LYS A 13 11.32 -19.79 -4.05
N ILE A 14 10.64 -19.85 -2.90
CA ILE A 14 11.27 -19.88 -1.58
C ILE A 14 11.30 -21.32 -1.10
N VAL A 15 12.41 -21.77 -0.53
CA VAL A 15 12.55 -23.08 0.13
C VAL A 15 13.06 -22.89 1.55
N TYR A 16 13.04 -23.94 2.37
CA TYR A 16 13.66 -23.90 3.70
C TYR A 16 14.75 -24.96 3.82
N TYR A 17 15.93 -24.57 4.29
CA TYR A 17 17.03 -25.49 4.63
C TYR A 17 17.20 -25.57 6.16
N ASN A 18 17.27 -26.78 6.70
CA ASN A 18 17.48 -26.99 8.15
C ASN A 18 18.93 -26.65 8.58
N ALA A 19 19.24 -26.83 9.86
CA ALA A 19 20.57 -26.55 10.42
C ALA A 19 21.70 -27.38 9.78
N ALA A 20 21.39 -28.56 9.25
CA ALA A 20 22.30 -29.42 8.49
C ALA A 20 22.35 -29.08 6.99
N GLY A 21 21.68 -28.01 6.56
CA GLY A 21 21.60 -27.58 5.16
C GLY A 21 20.76 -28.48 4.25
N GLN A 22 19.89 -29.33 4.81
CA GLN A 22 18.97 -30.17 4.04
C GLN A 22 17.68 -29.40 3.74
N MET A 23 17.23 -29.45 2.50
CA MET A 23 15.95 -28.86 2.10
C MET A 23 14.80 -29.63 2.75
N LEU A 24 13.82 -28.92 3.30
CA LEU A 24 12.62 -29.50 3.90
C LEU A 24 11.45 -29.54 2.91
N TYR A 25 10.49 -30.42 3.19
CA TYR A 25 9.35 -30.73 2.33
C TYR A 25 8.09 -30.97 3.18
N GLY A 26 6.91 -30.86 2.56
CA GLY A 26 5.64 -31.08 3.25
C GLY A 26 5.31 -30.02 4.28
N ARG A 27 4.44 -30.35 5.23
CA ARG A 27 4.04 -29.45 6.31
C ARG A 27 5.13 -29.36 7.36
N GLN A 28 5.64 -28.16 7.63
CA GLN A 28 6.74 -27.91 8.55
C GLN A 28 6.38 -26.82 9.55
N LYS A 29 6.70 -27.02 10.82
CA LYS A 29 6.56 -25.98 11.86
C LYS A 29 7.94 -25.33 12.08
N ILE A 30 8.08 -24.07 11.67
CA ILE A 30 9.33 -23.30 11.71
C ILE A 30 9.09 -22.07 12.57
N ASN A 31 9.84 -21.95 13.68
CA ASN A 31 9.72 -20.86 14.66
C ASN A 31 8.26 -20.61 15.09
N GLY A 32 7.51 -21.68 15.33
CA GLY A 32 6.12 -21.61 15.78
C GLY A 32 5.07 -21.49 14.67
N ILE A 33 5.47 -21.15 13.44
CA ILE A 33 4.55 -20.97 12.29
C ILE A 33 4.57 -22.22 11.41
N THR A 34 3.38 -22.68 11.00
CA THR A 34 3.24 -23.83 10.10
C THR A 34 3.26 -23.38 8.64
N TYR A 35 4.20 -23.94 7.88
CA TYR A 35 4.36 -23.72 6.44
C TYR A 35 4.08 -25.00 5.67
N SER A 36 3.63 -24.84 4.42
CA SER A 36 3.45 -25.95 3.48
C SER A 36 4.50 -25.83 2.38
N LEU A 37 5.44 -26.76 2.34
CA LEU A 37 6.46 -26.89 1.31
C LEU A 37 6.03 -28.00 0.34
N ASN A 38 6.15 -27.77 -0.97
CA ASN A 38 5.89 -28.77 -1.99
C ASN A 38 6.74 -30.03 -1.73
N THR A 39 6.13 -31.21 -1.80
CA THR A 39 6.78 -32.49 -1.43
C THR A 39 7.84 -32.97 -2.42
N VAL A 40 7.94 -32.36 -3.60
CA VAL A 40 8.91 -32.71 -4.65
C VAL A 40 9.95 -31.60 -4.80
N SER A 41 9.52 -30.35 -4.96
CA SER A 41 10.40 -29.23 -5.28
C SER A 41 10.92 -28.45 -4.07
N GLY A 42 10.35 -28.69 -2.88
CA GLY A 42 10.61 -27.93 -1.66
C GLY A 42 10.05 -26.50 -1.68
N ALA A 43 9.34 -26.10 -2.74
CA ALA A 43 8.81 -24.74 -2.89
C ALA A 43 7.74 -24.43 -1.82
N LEU A 44 7.88 -23.31 -1.14
CA LEU A 44 6.89 -22.77 -0.23
C LEU A 44 5.60 -22.40 -0.99
N SER A 45 4.46 -22.85 -0.47
CA SER A 45 3.14 -22.53 -1.01
C SER A 45 2.74 -21.11 -0.63
N ILE A 46 3.04 -20.15 -1.52
CA ILE A 46 2.74 -18.73 -1.39
C ILE A 46 2.33 -18.14 -2.75
N SER A 47 1.75 -16.94 -2.73
CA SER A 47 1.36 -16.21 -3.94
C SER A 47 2.59 -15.70 -4.73
N ASN A 48 2.39 -15.36 -6.01
CA ASN A 48 3.42 -14.68 -6.79
C ASN A 48 3.76 -13.30 -6.19
N ILE A 49 2.78 -12.53 -5.72
CA ILE A 49 3.03 -11.26 -5.01
C ILE A 49 3.94 -11.47 -3.80
N SER A 50 3.73 -12.53 -3.00
CA SER A 50 4.62 -12.86 -1.87
C SER A 50 6.07 -13.06 -2.30
N LEU A 51 6.31 -13.70 -3.46
CA LEU A 51 7.65 -13.87 -4.03
C LEU A 51 8.24 -12.53 -4.47
N GLN A 52 7.46 -11.70 -5.17
CA GLN A 52 7.92 -10.38 -5.60
C GLN A 52 8.24 -9.46 -4.42
N LEU A 53 7.44 -9.52 -3.34
CA LEU A 53 7.70 -8.81 -2.09
C LEU A 53 8.94 -9.32 -1.35
N ALA A 54 9.30 -10.60 -1.48
CA ALA A 54 10.53 -11.12 -0.90
C ALA A 54 11.80 -10.57 -1.60
N GLU A 55 11.66 -10.08 -2.85
CA GLU A 55 12.75 -9.48 -3.63
C GLU A 55 12.82 -7.96 -3.54
N ALA A 56 11.68 -7.31 -3.26
CA ALA A 56 11.56 -5.86 -3.25
C ALA A 56 12.43 -5.22 -2.15
N ASN A 57 13.14 -4.14 -2.51
CA ASN A 57 14.02 -3.41 -1.59
C ASN A 57 13.20 -2.65 -0.54
N PHE A 58 12.06 -2.04 -0.92
CA PHE A 58 11.19 -1.37 0.04
C PHE A 58 10.64 -2.35 1.10
N ALA A 59 10.40 -3.61 0.73
CA ALA A 59 9.85 -4.63 1.61
C ALA A 59 10.81 -5.06 2.74
N GLN A 60 12.11 -4.71 2.62
CA GLN A 60 13.06 -4.87 3.73
C GLN A 60 12.86 -3.82 4.85
N LYS A 61 12.24 -2.68 4.52
CA LYS A 61 12.02 -1.56 5.44
C LYS A 61 10.68 -1.61 6.16
N THR A 62 9.86 -2.63 5.87
CA THR A 62 8.52 -2.76 6.43
C THR A 62 8.14 -4.22 6.64
N ASN A 63 7.13 -4.44 7.46
CA ASN A 63 6.45 -5.72 7.64
C ASN A 63 5.00 -5.70 7.14
N GLN A 64 4.52 -4.57 6.60
CA GLN A 64 3.17 -4.45 6.07
C GLN A 64 3.15 -3.59 4.81
N THR A 65 2.44 -4.04 3.79
CA THR A 65 2.27 -3.24 2.58
C THR A 65 0.89 -3.42 1.97
N ILE A 66 0.29 -2.32 1.54
CA ILE A 66 -0.82 -2.35 0.60
C ILE A 66 -0.22 -2.58 -0.79
N VAL A 67 -0.73 -3.56 -1.52
CA VAL A 67 -0.32 -3.81 -2.91
C VAL A 67 -1.49 -3.45 -3.81
N THR A 68 -1.30 -2.48 -4.68
CA THR A 68 -2.26 -2.08 -5.71
C THR A 68 -1.75 -2.56 -7.06
N VAL A 69 -2.46 -3.50 -7.68
CA VAL A 69 -2.17 -3.99 -9.04
C VAL A 69 -3.29 -3.52 -9.96
N ALA A 70 -2.97 -2.64 -10.91
CA ALA A 70 -3.94 -2.15 -11.88
C ALA A 70 -4.53 -3.31 -12.69
N ASN A 71 -5.85 -3.31 -12.86
CA ASN A 71 -6.58 -4.27 -13.67
C ASN A 71 -7.39 -3.47 -14.69
N TYR A 72 -6.91 -3.36 -15.94
CA TYR A 72 -7.50 -2.56 -17.03
C TYR A 72 -7.86 -1.10 -16.71
N LYS A 73 -7.14 -0.16 -17.32
CA LYS A 73 -7.41 1.29 -17.31
C LYS A 73 -7.48 1.90 -15.90
N LYS A 74 -8.64 1.81 -15.22
CA LYS A 74 -8.99 2.61 -14.01
C LYS A 74 -9.37 1.78 -12.78
N THR A 75 -9.44 0.45 -12.91
CA THR A 75 -9.72 -0.48 -11.79
C THR A 75 -8.44 -1.15 -11.30
N ALA A 76 -8.48 -1.74 -10.10
CA ALA A 76 -7.33 -2.41 -9.49
C ALA A 76 -7.75 -3.53 -8.53
N ASN A 77 -6.89 -4.54 -8.47
CA ASN A 77 -6.87 -5.45 -7.34
C ASN A 77 -6.02 -4.82 -6.23
N VAL A 78 -6.54 -4.75 -5.02
CA VAL A 78 -5.87 -4.15 -3.86
C VAL A 78 -5.80 -5.17 -2.73
N TYR A 79 -4.61 -5.31 -2.15
CA TYR A 79 -4.32 -6.29 -1.13
C TYR A 79 -3.66 -5.64 0.08
N LEU A 80 -3.82 -6.24 1.25
CA LEU A 80 -2.91 -6.01 2.38
C LEU A 80 -2.06 -7.27 2.57
N TYR A 81 -0.75 -7.11 2.58
CA TYR A 81 0.22 -8.15 2.88
C TYR A 81 0.91 -7.89 4.21
N GLN A 82 1.21 -8.96 4.95
CA GLN A 82 1.97 -8.92 6.20
C GLN A 82 3.15 -9.89 6.14
N LYS A 83 4.31 -9.44 6.65
CA LYS A 83 5.52 -10.22 6.80
C LYS A 83 5.57 -10.80 8.20
N ASP A 84 5.67 -12.11 8.30
CA ASP A 84 5.81 -12.79 9.59
C ASP A 84 7.23 -12.67 10.17
N THR A 85 7.43 -13.23 11.36
CA THR A 85 8.71 -13.20 12.08
C THR A 85 9.83 -13.98 11.37
N ASN A 86 9.50 -14.82 10.40
CA ASN A 86 10.45 -15.55 9.57
C ASN A 86 10.73 -14.84 8.23
N GLY A 87 10.16 -13.66 8.03
CA GLY A 87 10.36 -12.88 6.80
C GLY A 87 9.45 -13.29 5.64
N ILE A 88 8.45 -14.15 5.88
CA ILE A 88 7.56 -14.63 4.82
C ILE A 88 6.34 -13.72 4.70
N TRP A 89 6.10 -13.24 3.47
CA TRP A 89 4.95 -12.42 3.13
C TRP A 89 3.69 -13.27 2.88
N SER A 90 2.59 -12.90 3.52
CA SER A 90 1.28 -13.52 3.32
C SER A 90 0.20 -12.46 3.10
N GLN A 91 -0.78 -12.80 2.26
CA GLN A 91 -1.96 -11.96 2.02
C GLN A 91 -2.90 -12.06 3.22
N VAL A 92 -3.36 -10.93 3.75
CA VAL A 92 -4.32 -10.89 4.87
C VAL A 92 -5.66 -10.26 4.49
N ILE A 93 -5.71 -9.40 3.48
CA ILE A 93 -6.93 -8.80 2.92
C ILE A 93 -6.77 -8.72 1.40
N ALA A 94 -7.86 -8.91 0.66
CA ALA A 94 -7.91 -8.72 -0.78
C ALA A 94 -9.25 -8.11 -1.20
N THR A 95 -9.21 -7.30 -2.26
CA THR A 95 -10.39 -6.86 -3.00
C THR A 95 -10.04 -6.68 -4.47
N SER A 96 -10.96 -7.04 -5.36
CA SER A 96 -10.90 -6.72 -6.80
C SER A 96 -11.72 -5.49 -7.17
N ALA A 97 -12.38 -4.85 -6.20
CA ALA A 97 -13.23 -3.67 -6.39
C ALA A 97 -12.48 -2.35 -6.11
N GLY A 98 -11.17 -2.34 -6.32
CA GLY A 98 -10.35 -1.15 -6.18
C GLY A 98 -10.40 -0.26 -7.42
N HIS A 99 -10.19 1.04 -7.24
CA HIS A 99 -10.04 2.01 -8.34
C HIS A 99 -8.79 2.83 -8.17
N VAL A 100 -8.30 3.32 -9.30
CA VAL A 100 -7.08 4.15 -9.41
C VAL A 100 -7.39 5.37 -10.28
N GLY A 101 -6.38 6.19 -10.54
CA GLY A 101 -6.50 7.39 -11.37
C GLY A 101 -7.22 7.12 -12.70
N TYR A 102 -8.01 8.09 -13.18
CA TYR A 102 -8.74 7.93 -14.44
C TYR A 102 -7.86 7.76 -15.68
N ASN A 103 -6.57 8.07 -15.58
CA ASN A 103 -5.51 7.79 -16.57
C ASN A 103 -4.59 6.63 -16.17
N GLY A 104 -4.98 5.81 -15.18
CA GLY A 104 -4.26 4.63 -14.71
C GLY A 104 -3.09 4.93 -13.78
N LEU A 105 -2.10 4.03 -13.73
CA LEU A 105 -0.87 4.19 -12.96
C LEU A 105 0.27 4.67 -13.85
N GLY A 106 1.15 5.52 -13.31
CA GLY A 106 2.39 5.87 -13.97
C GLY A 106 3.09 7.08 -13.36
N LYS A 107 3.97 7.70 -14.15
CA LYS A 107 4.54 9.01 -13.83
C LYS A 107 3.40 10.03 -13.70
N THR A 108 3.37 10.75 -12.59
CA THR A 108 2.32 11.71 -12.25
C THR A 108 2.90 13.12 -12.09
N TYR A 109 2.00 14.10 -12.05
CA TYR A 109 2.18 15.53 -11.81
C TYR A 109 0.79 16.13 -11.51
N GLU A 110 0.71 17.39 -11.14
CA GLU A 110 -0.58 18.05 -10.89
C GLU A 110 -1.54 17.93 -12.07
N GLY A 111 -2.76 17.42 -11.82
CA GLY A 111 -3.77 17.21 -12.86
C GLY A 111 -3.51 16.04 -13.83
N ALA A 112 -2.49 15.22 -13.61
CA ALA A 112 -2.16 14.09 -14.50
C ALA A 112 -3.26 13.02 -14.55
N GLY A 113 -4.12 12.92 -13.54
CA GLY A 113 -5.13 11.87 -13.45
C GLY A 113 -4.57 10.48 -13.21
N LYS A 114 -3.32 10.37 -12.76
CA LYS A 114 -2.58 9.11 -12.62
C LYS A 114 -2.23 8.83 -11.17
N THR A 115 -2.44 7.59 -10.75
CA THR A 115 -1.90 7.09 -9.49
C THR A 115 -0.38 6.93 -9.60
N PRO A 116 0.42 7.45 -8.66
CA PRO A 116 1.86 7.36 -8.73
C PRO A 116 2.30 5.90 -8.67
N GLN A 117 2.98 5.44 -9.73
CA GLN A 117 3.58 4.12 -9.77
C GLN A 117 4.88 4.10 -8.95
N GLY A 118 4.99 3.15 -8.01
CA GLY A 118 6.14 3.02 -7.13
C GLY A 118 5.76 2.55 -5.72
N ALA A 119 6.74 2.52 -4.83
CA ALA A 119 6.56 2.17 -3.41
C ALA A 119 6.73 3.41 -2.52
N TYR A 120 5.77 3.63 -1.63
CA TYR A 120 5.70 4.81 -0.76
C TYR A 120 5.32 4.39 0.66
N THR A 121 5.78 5.14 1.67
CA THR A 121 5.28 4.94 3.04
C THR A 121 3.83 5.38 3.14
N LEU A 122 3.05 4.70 3.97
CA LEU A 122 1.75 5.20 4.42
C LEU A 122 1.97 6.19 5.57
N GLY A 123 1.34 7.35 5.45
CA GLY A 123 1.37 8.41 6.45
C GLY A 123 0.21 8.33 7.42
N THR A 124 -0.22 9.49 7.90
CA THR A 124 -1.35 9.64 8.82
C THR A 124 -2.64 9.16 8.17
N ALA A 125 -3.34 8.26 8.87
CA ALA A 125 -4.74 7.96 8.59
C ALA A 125 -5.61 9.13 9.05
N PHE A 126 -6.73 9.36 8.39
CA PHE A 126 -7.64 10.44 8.70
C PHE A 126 -9.09 10.07 8.40
N GLY A 127 -10.03 10.89 8.84
CA GLY A 127 -11.44 10.71 8.49
C GLY A 127 -12.36 11.60 9.30
N SER A 128 -13.67 11.43 9.13
CA SER A 128 -14.70 12.21 9.85
C SER A 128 -14.94 11.75 11.29
N HIS A 129 -14.45 10.57 11.66
CA HIS A 129 -14.64 9.98 12.98
C HIS A 129 -13.62 10.49 14.00
N ALA A 130 -14.00 10.58 15.28
CA ALA A 130 -13.10 11.04 16.34
C ALA A 130 -11.92 10.08 16.60
N SER A 131 -12.14 8.78 16.37
CA SER A 131 -11.13 7.74 16.51
C SER A 131 -11.46 6.56 15.62
N VAL A 132 -10.43 5.84 15.17
CA VAL A 132 -10.57 4.60 14.41
C VAL A 132 -9.62 3.54 14.97
N SER A 133 -9.96 2.27 14.83
CA SER A 133 -9.03 1.19 15.16
C SER A 133 -7.91 1.15 14.12
N THR A 134 -6.71 1.60 14.49
CA THR A 134 -5.51 1.53 13.65
C THR A 134 -4.24 1.68 14.48
N GLY A 135 -3.15 1.08 14.01
CA GLY A 135 -1.80 1.33 14.53
C GLY A 135 -1.04 2.43 13.78
N LEU A 136 -1.66 3.09 12.80
CA LEU A 136 -1.15 4.31 12.18
C LEU A 136 -1.41 5.54 13.07
N SER A 137 -0.70 6.65 12.83
CA SER A 137 -1.17 7.94 13.36
C SER A 137 -2.54 8.25 12.77
N TYR A 138 -3.44 8.79 13.58
CA TYR A 138 -4.78 9.17 13.14
C TYR A 138 -5.08 10.65 13.40
N ARG A 139 -5.77 11.30 12.46
CA ARG A 139 -6.25 12.67 12.59
C ARG A 139 -7.71 12.78 12.13
N GLN A 140 -8.59 13.23 13.02
CA GLN A 140 -9.95 13.59 12.61
C GLN A 140 -9.89 14.86 11.74
N ALA A 141 -10.59 14.84 10.60
CA ALA A 141 -10.81 16.01 9.76
C ALA A 141 -11.94 16.87 10.36
N ASP A 142 -11.75 18.18 10.36
CA ASP A 142 -12.74 19.17 10.79
C ASP A 142 -13.02 20.20 9.67
N SER A 143 -13.86 21.20 9.96
CA SER A 143 -14.28 22.24 9.01
C SER A 143 -13.17 23.19 8.55
N ARG A 144 -11.95 23.05 9.10
CA ARG A 144 -10.76 23.81 8.73
C ARG A 144 -9.73 22.93 8.03
N SER A 145 -9.98 21.64 7.88
CA SER A 145 -8.99 20.69 7.39
C SER A 145 -8.90 20.72 5.87
N TYR A 146 -7.76 21.16 5.37
CA TYR A 146 -7.42 21.20 3.95
C TYR A 146 -6.17 20.38 3.65
N TRP A 147 -6.16 19.70 2.50
CA TRP A 147 -4.93 19.32 1.84
C TRP A 147 -4.58 20.39 0.81
N ILE A 148 -3.40 21.01 0.93
CA ILE A 148 -3.02 22.13 0.06
C ILE A 148 -2.45 21.62 -1.26
N GLU A 149 -3.10 21.96 -2.37
CA GLU A 149 -2.73 21.51 -3.72
C GLU A 149 -2.40 22.66 -4.66
N ASP A 150 -2.66 23.93 -4.26
CA ASP A 150 -2.18 25.08 -5.05
C ASP A 150 -0.64 25.12 -5.00
N VAL A 151 -0.01 24.91 -6.16
CA VAL A 151 1.45 24.94 -6.35
C VAL A 151 2.07 26.29 -5.96
N ASN A 152 1.29 27.37 -5.97
CA ASN A 152 1.74 28.70 -5.56
C ASN A 152 1.71 28.89 -4.04
N ASP A 153 1.00 28.04 -3.30
CA ASP A 153 1.00 28.08 -1.84
C ASP A 153 2.37 27.63 -1.29
N SER A 154 2.79 28.21 -0.17
CA SER A 154 4.03 27.82 0.50
C SER A 154 3.89 26.48 1.23
N ALA A 155 2.66 26.10 1.58
CA ALA A 155 2.34 24.84 2.23
C ALA A 155 1.90 23.74 1.25
N TYR A 156 2.24 23.86 -0.04
CA TYR A 156 1.90 22.88 -1.08
C TYR A 156 2.21 21.43 -0.65
N ASN A 157 1.29 20.52 -0.98
CA ASN A 157 1.26 19.10 -0.62
C ASN A 157 1.37 18.80 0.89
N THR A 158 0.66 19.58 1.71
CA THR A 158 0.58 19.34 3.16
C THR A 158 -0.85 19.52 3.68
N TRP A 159 -1.14 18.89 4.82
CA TRP A 159 -2.36 19.14 5.58
C TRP A 159 -2.26 20.47 6.35
N GLN A 160 -3.27 21.34 6.25
CA GLN A 160 -3.35 22.60 6.98
C GLN A 160 -4.73 22.81 7.61
N GLU A 161 -4.77 23.50 8.76
CA GLU A 161 -6.03 23.97 9.36
C GLU A 161 -6.26 25.44 9.03
N ARG A 162 -7.12 25.73 8.05
CA ARG A 162 -7.38 27.07 7.53
C ARG A 162 -8.89 27.34 7.44
N SER A 163 -9.28 28.61 7.54
CA SER A 163 -10.66 29.02 7.23
C SER A 163 -10.96 29.01 5.73
N TYR A 164 -9.92 29.07 4.90
CA TYR A 164 -10.00 29.03 3.45
C TYR A 164 -8.65 28.58 2.87
N ALA A 165 -8.69 27.76 1.84
CA ALA A 165 -7.57 27.50 0.94
C ALA A 165 -8.07 27.61 -0.50
N LYS A 166 -7.22 28.15 -1.37
CA LYS A 166 -7.55 28.33 -2.78
C LYS A 166 -7.55 26.99 -3.50
N ALA A 167 -8.52 26.80 -4.40
CA ALA A 167 -8.54 25.67 -5.32
C ALA A 167 -7.22 25.59 -6.13
N PRO A 168 -6.69 24.38 -6.40
CA PRO A 168 -7.34 23.08 -6.26
C PRO A 168 -7.26 22.44 -4.86
N SER A 169 -6.77 23.15 -3.83
CA SER A 169 -6.65 22.59 -2.47
C SER A 169 -7.96 21.96 -1.98
N GLU A 170 -7.89 20.70 -1.54
CA GLU A 170 -9.06 19.92 -1.14
C GLU A 170 -9.50 20.25 0.29
N HIS A 171 -10.74 20.72 0.46
CA HIS A 171 -11.38 20.78 1.77
C HIS A 171 -11.91 19.39 2.13
N LEU A 172 -11.30 18.74 3.11
CA LEU A 172 -11.47 17.29 3.29
C LEU A 172 -12.91 16.89 3.66
N LEU A 173 -13.61 17.69 4.47
CA LEU A 173 -15.01 17.40 4.80
C LEU A 173 -16.01 17.66 3.66
N SER A 174 -15.58 18.26 2.54
CA SER A 174 -16.41 18.38 1.34
C SER A 174 -16.52 17.05 0.56
N TYR A 175 -15.77 16.01 0.95
CA TYR A 175 -15.81 14.67 0.36
C TYR A 175 -16.21 13.61 1.39
N PRO A 176 -17.42 13.69 1.97
CA PRO A 176 -17.81 12.92 3.15
C PRO A 176 -17.81 11.40 2.93
N THR A 177 -18.01 10.94 1.70
CA THR A 177 -17.91 9.52 1.37
C THR A 177 -16.46 9.08 1.27
N GLN A 178 -15.67 9.72 0.39
CA GLN A 178 -14.27 9.37 0.15
C GLN A 178 -13.47 9.42 1.46
N TYR A 179 -13.59 10.54 2.17
CA TYR A 179 -12.80 10.85 3.36
C TYR A 179 -13.55 10.57 4.66
N GLU A 180 -14.55 9.67 4.63
CA GLU A 180 -15.00 9.00 5.86
C GLU A 180 -13.80 8.28 6.52
N TYR A 181 -12.98 7.64 5.68
CA TYR A 181 -11.69 7.06 6.04
C TYR A 181 -10.68 7.32 4.92
N GLY A 182 -9.51 7.83 5.28
CA GLY A 182 -8.40 8.12 4.36
C GLY A 182 -7.06 7.72 4.96
N ILE A 183 -6.08 7.42 4.11
CA ILE A 183 -4.68 7.19 4.50
C ILE A 183 -3.80 7.96 3.54
N VAL A 184 -2.91 8.81 4.07
CA VAL A 184 -1.92 9.53 3.24
C VAL A 184 -0.97 8.55 2.57
N ILE A 185 -0.83 8.66 1.25
CA ILE A 185 0.28 8.06 0.51
C ILE A 185 1.38 9.14 0.48
N ASN A 186 2.53 8.86 1.09
CA ASN A 186 3.64 9.83 1.18
C ASN A 186 4.40 9.95 -0.15
N TYR A 187 3.68 10.29 -1.21
CA TYR A 187 4.24 10.68 -2.50
C TYR A 187 4.49 12.19 -2.50
N ASN A 188 5.70 12.61 -2.85
CA ASN A 188 6.07 14.03 -2.94
C ASN A 188 5.90 14.83 -1.64
N THR A 189 5.97 14.17 -0.46
CA THR A 189 5.76 14.84 0.84
C THR A 189 7.06 15.19 1.56
N ASN A 190 8.21 14.61 1.17
CA ASN A 190 9.52 14.97 1.74
C ASN A 190 10.72 14.53 0.85
N PRO A 191 11.50 15.46 0.27
CA PRO A 191 11.17 16.88 0.14
C PRO A 191 9.96 17.07 -0.78
N VAL A 192 9.21 18.16 -0.58
CA VAL A 192 8.12 18.54 -1.48
C VAL A 192 8.68 19.23 -2.71
N VAL A 193 8.33 18.73 -3.90
CA VAL A 193 8.61 19.36 -5.20
C VAL A 193 7.31 19.90 -5.78
N LYS A 194 7.23 21.23 -5.95
CA LYS A 194 6.04 21.91 -6.48
C LYS A 194 5.66 21.37 -7.86
N GLY A 195 4.38 21.03 -8.03
CA GLY A 195 3.84 20.55 -9.30
C GLY A 195 4.05 19.06 -9.58
N ALA A 196 4.81 18.34 -8.76
CA ALA A 196 5.06 16.91 -8.97
C ALA A 196 3.85 16.02 -8.63
N GLY A 197 2.75 16.60 -8.13
CA GLY A 197 1.52 15.92 -7.73
C GLY A 197 1.35 15.94 -6.22
N SER A 198 0.09 16.01 -5.77
CA SER A 198 -0.28 16.15 -4.36
C SER A 198 -1.58 15.38 -4.08
N GLY A 199 -1.99 15.31 -2.81
CA GLY A 199 -3.32 14.81 -2.44
C GLY A 199 -3.54 13.33 -2.72
N PHE A 200 -2.49 12.50 -2.68
CA PHE A 200 -2.64 11.07 -2.94
C PHE A 200 -3.02 10.31 -1.67
N PHE A 201 -4.21 9.70 -1.68
CA PHE A 201 -4.75 8.95 -0.55
C PHE A 201 -5.14 7.53 -0.93
N VAL A 202 -5.21 6.66 0.07
CA VAL A 202 -6.09 5.48 0.05
C VAL A 202 -7.40 5.88 0.71
N HIS A 203 -8.54 5.77 0.03
CA HIS A 203 -9.82 6.27 0.55
C HIS A 203 -11.02 5.38 0.20
N VAL A 204 -12.21 5.68 0.74
CA VAL A 204 -13.44 4.93 0.46
C VAL A 204 -13.90 5.15 -0.98
N SER A 205 -14.22 4.07 -1.69
CA SER A 205 -14.69 4.13 -3.06
C SER A 205 -16.11 4.70 -3.17
N THR A 206 -16.33 5.52 -4.18
CA THR A 206 -17.65 6.00 -4.65
C THR A 206 -18.15 5.25 -5.89
N GLY A 207 -17.45 4.18 -6.30
CA GLY A 207 -17.79 3.34 -7.46
C GLY A 207 -17.16 3.76 -8.78
N GLY A 208 -16.31 4.78 -8.79
CA GLY A 208 -15.63 5.29 -9.99
C GLY A 208 -14.12 5.46 -9.83
N SER A 209 -13.47 5.79 -10.95
CA SER A 209 -12.04 6.16 -10.97
C SER A 209 -11.75 7.41 -10.16
N THR A 210 -10.54 7.53 -9.62
CA THR A 210 -10.10 8.68 -8.83
C THR A 210 -9.35 9.70 -9.71
N ALA A 211 -8.94 10.84 -9.14
CA ALA A 211 -7.99 11.75 -9.78
C ALA A 211 -6.52 11.28 -9.68
N GLY A 212 -6.26 10.21 -8.92
CA GLY A 212 -4.90 9.73 -8.64
C GLY A 212 -4.80 8.89 -7.36
N CYS A 213 -5.75 9.03 -6.44
CA CYS A 213 -5.88 8.19 -5.25
C CYS A 213 -6.08 6.70 -5.58
N VAL A 214 -5.90 5.85 -4.58
CA VAL A 214 -6.38 4.46 -4.60
C VAL A 214 -7.68 4.42 -3.79
N SER A 215 -8.77 3.91 -4.36
CA SER A 215 -10.02 3.76 -3.61
C SER A 215 -10.41 2.29 -3.49
N VAL A 216 -10.96 1.90 -2.34
CA VAL A 216 -11.41 0.54 -2.05
C VAL A 216 -12.79 0.57 -1.37
N PRO A 217 -13.56 -0.53 -1.35
CA PRO A 217 -14.83 -0.55 -0.63
C PRO A 217 -14.66 -0.17 0.84
N ARG A 218 -15.65 0.54 1.41
CA ARG A 218 -15.62 1.04 2.80
C ARG A 218 -15.23 -0.05 3.82
N SER A 219 -15.87 -1.22 3.73
CA SER A 219 -15.60 -2.35 4.63
C SER A 219 -14.15 -2.86 4.53
N VAL A 220 -13.57 -2.83 3.32
CA VAL A 220 -12.18 -3.22 3.08
C VAL A 220 -11.23 -2.21 3.71
N LEU A 221 -11.47 -0.90 3.55
CA LEU A 221 -10.61 0.12 4.15
C LEU A 221 -10.64 0.07 5.68
N ILE A 222 -11.82 -0.13 6.29
CA ILE A 222 -11.94 -0.34 7.74
C ILE A 222 -11.14 -1.56 8.19
N ALA A 223 -11.27 -2.69 7.47
CA ALA A 223 -10.52 -3.90 7.78
C ALA A 223 -9.00 -3.72 7.63
N MET A 224 -8.56 -2.95 6.63
CA MET A 224 -7.15 -2.60 6.45
C MET A 224 -6.64 -1.71 7.59
N LEU A 225 -7.35 -0.64 7.93
CA LEU A 225 -7.01 0.26 9.04
C LEU A 225 -6.80 -0.50 10.35
N ALA A 226 -7.72 -1.42 10.67
CA ALA A 226 -7.66 -2.24 11.88
C ALA A 226 -6.44 -3.18 11.95
N LYS A 227 -5.75 -3.42 10.83
CA LYS A 227 -4.55 -4.27 10.76
C LYS A 227 -3.26 -3.48 10.56
N LEU A 228 -3.33 -2.27 10.00
CA LEU A 228 -2.15 -1.46 9.67
C LEU A 228 -1.48 -0.89 10.91
N ASN A 229 -0.15 -0.88 10.89
CA ASN A 229 0.71 -0.33 11.93
C ASN A 229 1.69 0.68 11.32
N LYS A 230 2.29 1.50 12.18
CA LYS A 230 3.35 2.44 11.81
C LYS A 230 4.45 1.75 10.98
N GLY A 231 4.87 2.41 9.90
CA GLY A 231 5.91 1.91 8.99
C GLY A 231 5.39 1.07 7.83
N ALA A 232 4.07 0.92 7.69
CA ALA A 232 3.47 0.28 6.53
C ALA A 232 3.74 1.06 5.23
N TYR A 233 3.80 0.34 4.11
CA TYR A 233 3.96 0.90 2.77
C TYR A 233 2.72 0.71 1.91
N ILE A 234 2.71 1.34 0.75
CA ILE A 234 1.91 0.98 -0.40
C ILE A 234 2.82 0.84 -1.61
N VAL A 235 2.59 -0.18 -2.44
CA VAL A 235 3.23 -0.32 -3.76
C VAL A 235 2.16 -0.36 -4.84
N ASN A 236 2.25 0.57 -5.79
CA ASN A 236 1.33 0.74 -6.90
C ASN A 236 2.01 0.28 -8.19
N VAL A 237 1.49 -0.76 -8.84
CA VAL A 237 2.08 -1.37 -10.03
C VAL A 237 1.05 -1.71 -11.10
N ASN A 238 1.48 -1.75 -12.36
CA ASN A 238 0.66 -2.22 -13.48
C ASN A 238 0.66 -3.75 -13.60
N THR A 239 1.72 -4.42 -13.13
CA THR A 239 1.81 -5.89 -13.07
C THR A 239 2.46 -6.34 -11.77
N GLU A 240 2.12 -7.53 -11.28
CA GLU A 240 2.73 -8.07 -10.05
C GLU A 240 4.26 -8.15 -10.14
N SER A 241 4.80 -8.48 -11.31
CA SER A 241 6.25 -8.57 -11.54
C SER A 241 7.01 -7.26 -11.32
N GLN A 242 6.35 -6.10 -11.38
CA GLN A 242 6.99 -4.81 -11.13
C GLN A 242 7.26 -4.55 -9.65
N ILE A 243 6.64 -5.31 -8.73
CA ILE A 243 6.77 -5.11 -7.29
C ILE A 243 8.24 -5.26 -6.85
N SER A 244 8.95 -6.24 -7.40
CA SER A 244 10.36 -6.52 -7.06
C SER A 244 11.35 -5.43 -7.52
N SER A 245 10.91 -4.51 -8.40
CA SER A 245 11.72 -3.41 -8.90
C SER A 245 11.79 -2.20 -7.97
N TYR A 246 11.04 -2.21 -6.86
CA TYR A 246 10.96 -1.11 -5.88
C TYR A 246 11.51 -1.53 -4.52
#